data_AF-A0A946Z0Y8-F1
#
_entry.id   AF-A0A946Z0Y8-F1
#
_cell.length_a   1.000
_cell.length_b   1.000
_cell.length_c   1.000
_cell.angle_alpha   90.00
_cell.angle_beta   90.00
_cell.angle_gamma   90.00
#
_symmetry.space_group_name_H-M   'P 1'
#
loop_
_entity.id
_entity.type
_entity.pdbx_description
1 polymer ?
#
loop_
_entity_poly.entity_id
_entity_poly.type
_entity_poly.pdbx_seq_one_letter_code
_entity_poly.pdbx_strand_id
1 'polypeptide(L)'
;MTRRALFASLVCLMVLAEACSLQEPASLDDPELLDRIGVETPTDIVWTRTIDGIEVAGTTRAADPAELSVLTRALAEVPDALVSAADVRTIYRITDAAEEDLEPTTLAFARGPDLYVLDATFAGIYGEGVGPMEMARVLSHELAHVAQFRRLTADDAGLILESPTDVDPLQLAESTRDFAAATGWRDGGSDPRSPSWVLPSPGGTTAYGGTEPEEDLAEAVSMVSMGWATQLSADRVAWVEDWLDLDADRVATGKPYIPAGAIPTSSETDLYDTRTVSGFAARNPEPLYWVALGADFDSTRAEIGAALAERGVAGAFEPIEIGTVPREGGRFGRPDGVSYWVEVWDFSGSAISGAPDGLVITYVVLW
;
A
#
# COMPACT_ATOMS: atom_id res chain seq x y z
N MET A 1 12.09 43.44 -37.21
CA MET A 1 12.30 42.20 -36.43
C MET A 1 12.85 41.15 -37.37
N THR A 2 14.01 40.61 -37.04
CA THR A 2 14.96 39.96 -37.95
C THR A 2 14.86 38.44 -37.88
N ARG A 3 15.17 37.75 -38.99
CA ARG A 3 15.21 36.27 -39.16
C ARG A 3 15.84 35.48 -38.00
N ARG A 4 16.67 36.11 -37.17
CA ARG A 4 17.28 35.52 -35.96
C ARG A 4 16.29 35.23 -34.84
N ALA A 5 15.24 36.05 -34.67
CA ALA A 5 14.20 35.79 -33.68
C ALA A 5 13.33 34.58 -34.06
N LEU A 6 13.07 34.40 -35.36
CA LEU A 6 12.35 33.23 -35.87
C LEU A 6 13.15 31.94 -35.72
N PHE A 7 14.47 31.98 -35.92
CA PHE A 7 15.35 30.83 -35.72
C PHE A 7 15.46 30.42 -34.25
N ALA A 8 15.54 31.38 -33.32
CA ALA A 8 15.57 31.09 -31.88
C ALA A 8 14.25 30.47 -31.39
N SER A 9 13.10 30.95 -31.88
CA SER A 9 11.79 30.34 -31.56
C SER A 9 11.61 28.94 -32.16
N LEU A 10 12.15 28.68 -33.37
CA LEU A 10 12.09 27.34 -33.97
C LEU A 10 12.99 26.34 -33.24
N VAL A 11 14.17 26.78 -32.77
CA VAL A 11 15.08 25.95 -31.96
C VAL A 11 14.49 25.67 -30.58
N CYS A 12 13.86 26.65 -29.91
CA CYS A 12 13.13 26.38 -28.66
C CYS A 12 11.96 25.42 -28.87
N LEU A 13 11.21 25.50 -29.98
CA LEU A 13 10.13 24.57 -30.28
C LEU A 13 10.64 23.16 -30.62
N MET A 14 11.79 23.02 -31.28
CA MET A 14 12.40 21.71 -31.53
C MET A 14 13.01 21.10 -30.26
N VAL A 15 13.61 21.91 -29.38
CA VAL A 15 14.10 21.44 -28.06
C VAL A 15 12.93 21.05 -27.15
N LEU A 16 11.80 21.76 -27.21
CA LEU A 16 10.57 21.36 -26.49
C LEU A 16 9.88 20.15 -27.12
N ALA A 17 9.99 19.93 -28.44
CA ALA A 17 9.44 18.76 -29.12
C ALA A 17 10.31 17.50 -28.93
N GLU A 18 11.64 17.63 -28.86
CA GLU A 18 12.54 16.52 -28.48
C GLU A 18 12.44 16.19 -26.98
N ALA A 19 12.17 17.18 -26.12
CA ALA A 19 11.83 16.96 -24.71
C ALA A 19 10.38 16.47 -24.49
N CYS A 20 9.57 16.40 -25.54
CA CYS A 20 8.23 15.80 -25.56
C CYS A 20 8.19 14.66 -26.60
N SER A 21 9.29 13.92 -26.77
CA SER A 21 9.19 12.56 -27.28
C SER A 21 8.46 11.74 -26.22
N LEU A 22 7.13 11.65 -26.34
CA LEU A 22 6.36 10.60 -25.66
C LEU A 22 6.98 9.28 -26.10
N GLN A 23 7.85 8.69 -25.28
CA GLN A 23 8.34 7.34 -25.52
C GLN A 23 7.12 6.42 -25.51
N GLU A 24 7.02 5.54 -26.49
CA GLU A 24 5.92 4.59 -26.54
C GLU A 24 6.01 3.66 -25.31
N PRO A 25 4.90 3.41 -24.61
CA PRO A 25 4.88 2.44 -23.52
C PRO A 25 5.33 1.06 -24.00
N ALA A 26 6.03 0.32 -23.14
CA ALA A 26 6.35 -1.07 -23.38
C ALA A 26 5.06 -1.90 -23.50
N SER A 27 5.05 -2.85 -24.43
CA SER A 27 3.94 -3.78 -24.59
C SER A 27 4.09 -4.94 -23.59
N LEU A 28 3.29 -4.92 -22.51
CA LEU A 28 3.17 -6.06 -21.58
C LEU A 28 2.39 -7.26 -22.15
N ASP A 29 2.13 -7.28 -23.46
CA ASP A 29 1.67 -8.45 -24.21
C ASP A 29 2.83 -9.15 -24.96
N ASP A 30 4.05 -8.62 -24.92
CA ASP A 30 5.22 -9.24 -25.55
C ASP A 30 5.67 -10.47 -24.73
N PRO A 31 5.59 -11.70 -25.28
CA PRO A 31 5.93 -12.91 -24.54
C PRO A 31 7.41 -12.99 -24.17
N GLU A 32 8.31 -12.39 -24.95
CA GLU A 32 9.74 -12.40 -24.62
C GLU A 32 10.04 -11.47 -23.45
N LEU A 33 9.39 -10.30 -23.41
CA LEU A 33 9.50 -9.38 -22.28
C LEU A 33 8.87 -9.99 -21.02
N LEU A 34 7.70 -10.61 -21.13
CA LEU A 34 7.01 -11.27 -20.02
C LEU A 34 7.86 -12.40 -19.41
N ASP A 35 8.51 -13.21 -20.25
CA ASP A 35 9.47 -14.24 -19.79
C ASP A 35 10.65 -13.61 -19.03
N ARG A 36 11.18 -12.49 -19.54
CA ARG A 36 12.32 -11.79 -18.91
C ARG A 36 12.02 -11.15 -17.58
N ILE A 37 10.82 -10.60 -17.41
CA ILE A 37 10.41 -10.01 -16.12
C ILE A 37 9.83 -11.06 -15.17
N GLY A 38 9.86 -12.35 -15.54
CA GLY A 38 9.45 -13.45 -14.66
C GLY A 38 7.94 -13.63 -14.52
N VAL A 39 7.15 -13.25 -15.53
CA VAL A 39 5.70 -13.51 -15.51
C VAL A 39 5.44 -14.98 -15.76
N GLU A 40 4.96 -15.67 -14.74
CA GLU A 40 4.58 -17.08 -14.82
C GLU A 40 3.05 -17.20 -14.84
N THR A 41 2.48 -17.72 -15.92
CA THR A 41 1.06 -18.14 -15.90
C THR A 41 0.98 -19.56 -15.34
N PRO A 42 0.33 -19.77 -14.18
CA PRO A 42 0.22 -21.10 -13.61
C PRO A 42 -0.53 -22.05 -14.55
N THR A 43 0.00 -23.26 -14.71
CA THR A 43 -0.58 -24.26 -15.64
C THR A 43 -1.67 -25.12 -15.01
N ASP A 44 -1.84 -25.03 -13.69
CA ASP A 44 -2.72 -25.85 -12.86
C ASP A 44 -3.89 -25.05 -12.25
N ILE A 45 -4.38 -24.06 -12.99
CA ILE A 45 -5.57 -23.28 -12.60
C ILE A 45 -6.78 -24.21 -12.47
N VAL A 46 -7.39 -24.22 -11.29
CA VAL A 46 -8.53 -25.08 -10.95
C VAL A 46 -9.85 -24.30 -10.86
N TRP A 47 -9.79 -22.98 -10.69
CA TRP A 47 -10.96 -22.12 -10.72
C TRP A 47 -10.58 -20.68 -11.11
N THR A 48 -11.57 -19.97 -11.66
CA THR A 48 -11.49 -18.55 -11.99
C THR A 48 -12.76 -17.85 -11.51
N ARG A 49 -12.64 -16.62 -11.00
CA ARG A 49 -13.72 -15.73 -10.59
C ARG A 49 -13.41 -14.32 -11.07
N THR A 50 -14.43 -13.47 -11.07
CA THR A 50 -14.26 -12.03 -11.29
C THR A 50 -14.69 -11.32 -10.02
N ILE A 51 -13.82 -10.46 -9.49
CA ILE A 51 -14.09 -9.61 -8.33
C ILE A 51 -13.90 -8.17 -8.80
N ASP A 52 -14.97 -7.37 -8.77
CA ASP A 52 -14.98 -5.97 -9.19
C ASP A 52 -14.30 -5.69 -10.55
N GLY A 53 -14.49 -6.62 -11.49
CA GLY A 53 -13.94 -6.54 -12.85
C GLY A 53 -12.55 -7.15 -13.03
N ILE A 54 -11.86 -7.51 -11.95
CA ILE A 54 -10.54 -8.15 -11.98
C ILE A 54 -10.70 -9.67 -12.02
N GLU A 55 -9.96 -10.35 -12.90
CA GLU A 55 -9.91 -11.80 -12.91
C GLU A 55 -9.07 -12.32 -11.74
N VAL A 56 -9.62 -13.25 -10.97
CA VAL A 56 -8.94 -13.94 -9.88
C VAL A 56 -8.94 -15.44 -10.19
N ALA A 57 -7.76 -16.03 -10.31
CA ALA A 57 -7.58 -17.44 -10.61
C ALA A 57 -6.84 -18.14 -9.46
N GLY A 58 -7.22 -19.37 -9.13
CA GLY A 58 -6.55 -20.14 -8.10
C GLY A 58 -6.00 -21.47 -8.60
N THR A 59 -4.85 -21.86 -8.05
CA THR A 59 -4.17 -23.13 -8.35
C THR A 59 -4.42 -24.17 -7.26
N THR A 60 -4.09 -25.43 -7.56
CA THR A 60 -4.04 -26.63 -6.69
C THR A 60 -5.30 -27.06 -5.94
N ARG A 61 -6.11 -26.14 -5.40
CA ARG A 61 -7.30 -26.43 -4.60
C ARG A 61 -8.50 -25.55 -4.93
N ALA A 62 -9.68 -26.06 -4.59
CA ALA A 62 -10.93 -25.33 -4.76
C ALA A 62 -10.92 -23.99 -4.01
N ALA A 63 -11.68 -23.03 -4.53
CA ALA A 63 -11.83 -21.72 -3.93
C ALA A 63 -12.41 -21.83 -2.50
N ASP A 64 -11.72 -21.22 -1.54
CA ASP A 64 -12.23 -21.06 -0.19
C ASP A 64 -13.09 -19.79 -0.12
N PRO A 65 -14.38 -19.87 0.26
CA PRO A 65 -15.24 -18.70 0.41
C PRO A 65 -14.71 -17.65 1.40
N ALA A 66 -13.97 -18.06 2.44
CA ALA A 66 -13.40 -17.13 3.42
C ALA A 66 -12.26 -16.31 2.80
N GLU A 67 -11.36 -16.95 2.05
CA GLU A 67 -10.26 -16.27 1.35
C GLU A 67 -10.78 -15.32 0.28
N LEU A 68 -11.75 -15.77 -0.51
CA LEU A 68 -12.42 -14.92 -1.50
C LEU A 68 -13.12 -13.72 -0.83
N SER A 69 -13.69 -13.92 0.36
CA SER A 69 -14.30 -12.81 1.12
C SER A 69 -13.24 -11.82 1.60
N VAL A 70 -12.05 -12.27 1.99
CA VAL A 70 -10.93 -11.38 2.36
C VAL A 70 -10.49 -10.58 1.15
N LEU A 71 -10.22 -11.23 0.01
CA LEU A 71 -9.82 -10.55 -1.23
C LEU A 71 -10.88 -9.56 -1.72
N THR A 72 -12.16 -9.94 -1.70
CA THR A 72 -13.26 -9.05 -2.12
C THR A 72 -13.32 -7.79 -1.26
N ARG A 73 -13.22 -7.95 0.06
CA ARG A 73 -13.24 -6.81 0.99
C ARG A 73 -11.98 -5.96 0.87
N ALA A 74 -10.83 -6.59 0.67
CA ALA A 74 -9.56 -5.88 0.47
C ALA A 74 -9.58 -5.03 -0.80
N LEU A 75 -10.03 -5.60 -1.93
CA LEU A 75 -10.16 -4.87 -3.19
C LEU A 75 -11.16 -3.71 -3.11
N ALA A 76 -12.26 -3.88 -2.36
CA ALA A 76 -13.22 -2.80 -2.11
C ALA A 76 -12.63 -1.63 -1.30
N GLU A 77 -11.49 -1.84 -0.63
CA GLU A 77 -10.76 -0.80 0.09
C GLU A 77 -9.68 -0.12 -0.77
N VAL A 78 -9.34 -0.67 -1.94
CA VAL A 78 -8.35 -0.06 -2.84
C VAL A 78 -9.00 1.07 -3.66
N PRO A 79 -8.35 2.23 -3.83
CA PRO A 79 -8.89 3.30 -4.68
C PRO A 79 -9.03 2.88 -6.15
N ASP A 80 -10.18 3.18 -6.78
CA ASP A 80 -10.44 2.92 -8.21
C ASP A 80 -9.34 3.50 -9.13
N ALA A 81 -8.77 4.65 -8.75
CA ALA A 81 -7.67 5.28 -9.49
C ALA A 81 -6.43 4.39 -9.53
N LEU A 82 -6.08 3.74 -8.41
CA LEU A 82 -4.96 2.81 -8.35
C LEU A 82 -5.25 1.51 -9.12
N VAL A 83 -6.47 0.97 -8.98
CA VAL A 83 -6.90 -0.20 -9.78
C VAL A 83 -6.80 0.10 -11.28
N SER A 84 -7.22 1.30 -11.69
CA SER A 84 -7.16 1.75 -13.08
C SER A 84 -5.74 2.01 -13.56
N ALA A 85 -4.86 2.54 -12.70
CA ALA A 85 -3.45 2.78 -13.03
C ALA A 85 -2.66 1.48 -13.18
N ALA A 86 -2.95 0.48 -12.34
CA ALA A 86 -2.35 -0.84 -12.42
C ALA A 86 -2.86 -1.63 -13.63
N ASP A 87 -4.18 -1.56 -13.90
CA ASP A 87 -4.84 -2.35 -14.95
C ASP A 87 -4.38 -3.82 -14.90
N VAL A 88 -4.53 -4.44 -13.71
CA VAL A 88 -4.11 -5.83 -13.48
C VAL A 88 -4.83 -6.75 -14.46
N ARG A 89 -4.05 -7.62 -15.11
CA ARG A 89 -4.58 -8.66 -15.98
C ARG A 89 -5.24 -9.76 -15.17
N THR A 90 -4.50 -10.39 -14.26
CA THR A 90 -5.01 -11.45 -13.40
C THR A 90 -4.34 -11.41 -12.01
N ILE A 91 -5.13 -11.66 -10.96
CA ILE A 91 -4.64 -12.00 -9.63
C ILE A 91 -4.60 -13.54 -9.51
N TYR A 92 -3.41 -14.11 -9.38
CA TYR A 92 -3.22 -15.53 -9.15
C TYR A 92 -3.07 -15.83 -7.67
N ARG A 93 -3.94 -16.69 -7.14
CA ARG A 93 -3.79 -17.30 -5.83
C ARG A 93 -3.00 -18.60 -5.98
N ILE A 94 -1.78 -18.64 -5.45
CA ILE A 94 -0.81 -19.72 -5.67
C ILE A 94 -0.27 -20.33 -4.38
N THR A 95 -0.01 -21.64 -4.41
CA THR A 95 0.47 -22.37 -3.23
C THR A 95 1.87 -22.02 -2.80
N ASP A 96 2.76 -21.89 -3.77
CA ASP A 96 4.15 -21.53 -3.57
C ASP A 96 4.63 -20.82 -4.82
N ALA A 97 5.63 -19.96 -4.68
CA ALA A 97 6.36 -19.45 -5.83
C ALA A 97 7.50 -20.42 -6.15
N ALA A 98 7.85 -20.56 -7.42
CA ALA A 98 9.02 -21.35 -7.81
C ALA A 98 10.36 -20.67 -7.44
N GLU A 99 10.32 -19.46 -6.87
CA GLU A 99 11.49 -18.65 -6.54
C GLU A 99 12.17 -19.09 -5.23
N GLU A 100 13.47 -19.37 -5.33
CA GLU A 100 14.34 -19.64 -4.16
C GLU A 100 14.61 -18.38 -3.31
N ASP A 101 14.22 -17.19 -3.80
CA ASP A 101 14.61 -15.87 -3.25
C ASP A 101 13.46 -15.08 -2.59
N LEU A 102 12.23 -15.59 -2.56
CA LEU A 102 11.17 -14.90 -1.82
C LEU A 102 11.49 -14.91 -0.32
N GLU A 103 11.36 -13.73 0.31
CA GLU A 103 11.50 -13.67 1.75
C GLU A 103 10.42 -14.54 2.42
N PRO A 104 10.72 -15.23 3.53
CA PRO A 104 9.74 -16.06 4.25
C PRO A 104 8.49 -15.31 4.72
N THR A 105 8.48 -13.97 4.63
CA THR A 105 7.38 -13.11 5.04
C THR A 105 6.54 -12.55 3.89
N THR A 106 6.90 -12.87 2.64
CA THR A 106 6.18 -12.44 1.44
C THR A 106 4.73 -12.93 1.49
N LEU A 107 3.79 -12.03 1.23
CA LEU A 107 2.35 -12.32 1.21
C LEU A 107 1.77 -12.28 -0.21
N ALA A 108 2.26 -11.34 -1.00
CA ALA A 108 1.97 -11.20 -2.41
C ALA A 108 3.18 -10.59 -3.11
N PHE A 109 3.18 -10.64 -4.44
CA PHE A 109 4.18 -9.98 -5.27
C PHE A 109 3.59 -9.69 -6.65
N ALA A 110 4.11 -8.67 -7.35
CA ALA A 110 3.77 -8.35 -8.73
C ALA A 110 4.85 -8.79 -9.73
N ARG A 111 4.44 -9.31 -10.89
CA ARG A 111 5.32 -9.50 -12.06
C ARG A 111 4.60 -9.05 -13.32
N GLY A 112 5.11 -7.98 -13.95
CA GLY A 112 4.50 -7.43 -15.15
C GLY A 112 3.04 -7.02 -14.91
N PRO A 113 2.08 -7.49 -15.74
CA PRO A 113 0.66 -7.15 -15.60
C PRO A 113 -0.09 -8.03 -14.56
N ASP A 114 0.58 -8.98 -13.91
CA ASP A 114 -0.05 -9.96 -13.01
C ASP A 114 0.38 -9.76 -11.54
N LEU A 115 -0.50 -10.18 -10.63
CA LEU A 115 -0.27 -10.16 -9.18
C LEU A 115 -0.43 -11.59 -8.63
N TYR A 116 0.43 -11.98 -7.71
CA TYR A 116 0.46 -13.31 -7.12
C TYR A 116 0.23 -13.21 -5.61
N VAL A 117 -0.78 -13.90 -5.09
CA VAL A 117 -1.09 -13.99 -3.65
C VAL A 117 -0.79 -15.40 -3.17
N LEU A 118 0.06 -15.52 -2.16
CA LEU A 118 0.51 -16.81 -1.62
C LEU A 118 -0.53 -17.44 -0.68
N ASP A 119 -0.60 -18.77 -0.65
CA ASP A 119 -1.45 -19.52 0.29
C ASP A 119 -1.14 -19.19 1.75
N ALA A 120 0.15 -18.99 2.05
CA ALA A 120 0.64 -18.66 3.38
C ALA A 120 -0.01 -17.38 3.94
N THR A 121 -0.44 -16.47 3.07
CA THR A 121 -1.13 -15.23 3.42
C THR A 121 -2.44 -15.48 4.15
N PHE A 122 -3.19 -16.51 3.75
CA PHE A 122 -4.48 -16.84 4.37
C PHE A 122 -4.34 -17.78 5.57
N ALA A 123 -3.27 -18.57 5.63
CA ALA A 123 -2.96 -19.42 6.78
C ALA A 123 -2.25 -18.65 7.91
N GLY A 124 -1.59 -17.53 7.57
CA GLY A 124 -0.72 -16.77 8.46
C GLY A 124 0.64 -17.43 8.58
N ILE A 125 1.71 -16.66 8.41
CA ILE A 125 3.08 -17.14 8.64
C ILE A 125 3.31 -17.50 10.14
N TYR A 126 2.47 -16.97 11.04
CA TYR A 126 2.52 -17.18 12.49
C TYR A 126 1.22 -17.74 13.11
N GLY A 127 0.28 -18.25 12.30
CA GLY A 127 -0.90 -18.98 12.79
C GLY A 127 -2.23 -18.22 12.78
N GLU A 128 -2.26 -16.96 12.34
CA GLU A 128 -3.48 -16.23 11.99
C GLU A 128 -3.29 -15.57 10.61
N GLY A 129 -4.20 -15.88 9.68
CA GLY A 129 -4.19 -15.32 8.32
C GLY A 129 -4.37 -13.81 8.30
N VAL A 130 -3.97 -13.21 7.18
CA VAL A 130 -4.10 -11.77 6.95
C VAL A 130 -5.57 -11.38 6.82
N GLY A 131 -5.97 -10.34 7.55
CA GLY A 131 -7.32 -9.78 7.48
C GLY A 131 -7.53 -8.87 6.25
N PRO A 132 -8.77 -8.44 5.98
CA PRO A 132 -9.06 -7.60 4.81
C PRO A 132 -8.28 -6.28 4.73
N MET A 133 -8.01 -5.59 5.85
CA MET A 133 -7.30 -4.31 5.81
C MET A 133 -5.82 -4.48 5.53
N GLU A 134 -5.18 -5.45 6.17
CA GLU A 134 -3.78 -5.75 5.89
C GLU A 134 -3.62 -6.31 4.47
N MET A 135 -4.57 -7.13 4.00
CA MET A 135 -4.61 -7.54 2.59
C MET A 135 -4.81 -6.34 1.66
N ALA A 136 -5.64 -5.35 2.01
CA ALA A 136 -5.80 -4.13 1.20
C ALA A 136 -4.50 -3.32 1.12
N ARG A 137 -3.74 -3.23 2.23
CA ARG A 137 -2.42 -2.59 2.27
C ARG A 137 -1.44 -3.31 1.34
N VAL A 138 -1.35 -4.63 1.45
CA VAL A 138 -0.49 -5.47 0.60
C VAL A 138 -0.89 -5.33 -0.87
N LEU A 139 -2.18 -5.47 -1.20
CA LEU A 139 -2.65 -5.32 -2.58
C LEU A 139 -2.39 -3.90 -3.11
N SER A 140 -2.55 -2.85 -2.32
CA SER A 140 -2.25 -1.49 -2.77
C SER A 140 -0.76 -1.30 -3.08
N HIS A 141 0.11 -1.94 -2.30
CA HIS A 141 1.55 -1.97 -2.56
C HIS A 141 1.85 -2.69 -3.87
N GLU A 142 1.36 -3.92 -4.05
CA GLU A 142 1.61 -4.70 -5.27
C GLU A 142 0.97 -4.09 -6.52
N LEU A 143 -0.19 -3.45 -6.40
CA LEU A 143 -0.82 -2.72 -7.50
C LEU A 143 0.02 -1.53 -7.95
N ALA A 144 0.75 -0.88 -7.03
CA ALA A 144 1.70 0.16 -7.39
C ALA A 144 2.86 -0.41 -8.23
N HIS A 145 3.35 -1.61 -7.90
CA HIS A 145 4.33 -2.31 -8.73
C HIS A 145 3.81 -2.69 -10.11
N VAL A 146 2.59 -3.23 -10.22
CA VAL A 146 1.97 -3.48 -11.53
C VAL A 146 1.88 -2.17 -12.33
N ALA A 147 1.48 -1.06 -11.69
CA ALA A 147 1.44 0.23 -12.34
C ALA A 147 2.84 0.74 -12.75
N GLN A 148 3.90 0.46 -12.00
CA GLN A 148 5.28 0.74 -12.40
C GLN A 148 5.68 -0.06 -13.64
N PHE A 149 5.35 -1.35 -13.73
CA PHE A 149 5.56 -2.13 -14.96
C PHE A 149 4.85 -1.53 -16.18
N ARG A 150 3.63 -1.00 -15.99
CA ARG A 150 2.88 -0.30 -17.05
C ARG A 150 3.52 1.02 -17.51
N ARG A 151 4.45 1.56 -16.71
CA ARG A 151 5.24 2.77 -16.99
C ARG A 151 6.64 2.49 -17.53
N LEU A 152 6.94 1.24 -17.87
CA LEU A 152 8.10 0.91 -18.69
C LEU A 152 7.92 1.50 -20.09
N THR A 153 9.00 2.07 -20.62
CA THR A 153 9.05 2.55 -22.01
C THR A 153 9.58 1.47 -22.95
N ALA A 154 9.40 1.65 -24.25
CA ALA A 154 10.00 0.77 -25.26
C ALA A 154 11.54 0.68 -25.15
N ASP A 155 12.20 1.75 -24.70
CA ASP A 155 13.65 1.74 -24.47
C ASP A 155 14.00 0.90 -23.22
N ASP A 156 13.22 1.02 -22.14
CA ASP A 156 13.41 0.18 -20.94
C ASP A 156 13.20 -1.31 -21.27
N ALA A 157 12.18 -1.64 -22.08
CA ALA A 157 11.96 -3.00 -22.56
C ALA A 157 13.14 -3.52 -23.39
N GLY A 158 13.71 -2.69 -24.27
CA GLY A 158 14.93 -3.03 -25.00
C GLY A 158 16.11 -3.36 -24.06
N LEU A 159 16.31 -2.57 -23.01
CA LEU A 159 17.35 -2.81 -22.01
C LEU A 159 17.16 -4.13 -21.24
N ILE A 160 15.92 -4.46 -20.90
CA ILE A 160 15.56 -5.72 -20.22
C ILE A 160 15.83 -6.92 -21.14
N LEU A 161 15.41 -6.85 -22.40
CA LEU A 161 15.58 -7.93 -23.37
C LEU A 161 17.06 -8.19 -23.72
N GLU A 162 17.88 -7.14 -23.77
CA GLU A 162 19.31 -7.23 -24.08
C GLU A 162 20.18 -7.68 -22.90
N SER A 163 19.67 -7.63 -21.67
CA SER A 163 20.45 -7.89 -20.46
C SER A 163 20.22 -9.30 -19.91
N PRO A 164 21.28 -10.04 -19.55
CA PRO A 164 21.13 -11.45 -19.19
C PRO A 164 20.53 -11.71 -17.80
N THR A 165 20.68 -10.82 -16.81
CA THR A 165 20.15 -11.01 -15.42
C THR A 165 20.10 -9.77 -14.51
N ASP A 166 20.78 -8.66 -14.82
CA ASP A 166 21.15 -7.66 -13.80
C ASP A 166 20.29 -6.38 -13.79
N VAL A 167 19.11 -6.43 -14.41
CA VAL A 167 18.22 -5.27 -14.53
C VAL A 167 16.95 -5.54 -13.75
N ASP A 168 16.71 -4.74 -12.71
CA ASP A 168 15.39 -4.66 -12.09
C ASP A 168 14.49 -3.76 -12.97
N PRO A 169 13.43 -4.31 -13.58
CA PRO A 169 12.52 -3.51 -14.40
C PRO A 169 11.86 -2.36 -13.62
N LEU A 170 11.55 -2.55 -12.34
CA LEU A 170 10.87 -1.54 -11.52
C LEU A 170 11.76 -0.33 -11.27
N GLN A 171 13.08 -0.53 -11.15
CA GLN A 171 14.05 0.55 -11.05
C GLN A 171 14.19 1.37 -12.35
N LEU A 172 13.87 0.78 -13.50
CA LEU A 172 13.87 1.48 -14.79
C LEU A 172 12.60 2.29 -15.05
N ALA A 173 11.47 1.94 -14.43
CA ALA A 173 10.18 2.56 -14.70
C ALA A 173 10.24 4.09 -14.55
N GLU A 174 9.59 4.82 -15.48
CA GLU A 174 9.54 6.28 -15.46
C GLU A 174 9.00 6.81 -14.12
N SER A 175 7.96 6.18 -13.59
CA SER A 175 7.36 6.54 -12.29
C SER A 175 8.34 6.42 -11.13
N THR A 176 9.21 5.41 -11.13
CA THR A 176 10.24 5.24 -10.10
C THR A 176 11.27 6.36 -10.17
N ARG A 177 11.73 6.72 -11.37
CA ARG A 177 12.68 7.83 -11.56
C ARG A 177 12.09 9.18 -11.16
N ASP A 178 10.82 9.40 -11.52
CA ASP A 178 10.10 10.62 -11.18
C ASP A 178 9.86 10.74 -9.66
N PHE A 179 9.39 9.67 -9.02
CA PHE A 179 9.25 9.61 -7.56
C PHE A 179 10.58 9.82 -6.85
N ALA A 180 11.64 9.15 -7.32
CA ALA A 180 12.98 9.30 -6.77
C ALA A 180 13.45 10.76 -6.81
N ALA A 181 13.24 11.44 -7.93
CA ALA A 181 13.57 12.85 -8.10
C ALA A 181 12.74 13.75 -7.16
N ALA A 182 11.45 13.48 -7.00
CA ALA A 182 10.55 14.25 -6.14
C ALA A 182 10.86 14.09 -4.64
N THR A 183 11.30 12.91 -4.22
CA THR A 183 11.46 12.55 -2.80
C THR A 183 12.90 12.55 -2.30
N GLY A 184 13.85 12.89 -3.18
CA GLY A 184 15.24 13.16 -2.83
C GLY A 184 16.17 11.94 -2.91
N TRP A 185 15.71 10.82 -3.45
CA TRP A 185 16.57 9.71 -3.85
C TRP A 185 17.57 10.17 -4.91
N ARG A 186 18.78 9.59 -4.86
CA ARG A 186 19.86 9.90 -5.78
C ARG A 186 20.49 8.63 -6.30
N ASP A 187 20.63 8.54 -7.61
CA ASP A 187 21.43 7.50 -8.23
C ASP A 187 22.92 7.86 -8.10
N GLY A 188 23.67 7.06 -7.33
CA GLY A 188 25.12 7.13 -7.24
C GLY A 188 25.85 6.24 -8.24
N GLY A 189 25.11 5.48 -9.05
CA GLY A 189 25.59 4.54 -10.05
C GLY A 189 26.16 5.22 -11.30
N SER A 190 26.84 4.42 -12.11
CA SER A 190 27.36 4.85 -13.43
C SER A 190 26.80 4.01 -14.58
N ASP A 191 26.16 2.89 -14.27
CA ASP A 191 25.47 2.05 -15.24
C ASP A 191 23.98 2.34 -15.10
N PRO A 192 23.32 2.93 -16.12
CA PRO A 192 21.89 3.22 -16.07
C PRO A 192 21.02 1.95 -15.97
N ARG A 193 21.59 0.77 -16.15
CA ARG A 193 20.91 -0.53 -16.04
C ARG A 193 20.92 -1.11 -14.63
N SER A 194 21.77 -0.57 -13.75
CA SER A 194 21.92 -1.01 -12.36
C SER A 194 22.18 0.22 -11.51
N PRO A 195 21.14 1.04 -11.26
CA PRO A 195 21.27 2.24 -10.47
C PRO A 195 21.68 1.88 -9.03
N SER A 196 22.41 2.78 -8.38
CA SER A 196 22.81 2.63 -6.98
C SER A 196 22.16 3.73 -6.16
N TRP A 197 20.89 3.50 -5.84
CA TRP A 197 20.04 4.47 -5.18
C TRP A 197 20.48 4.73 -3.74
N VAL A 198 20.46 6.00 -3.35
CA VAL A 198 20.73 6.45 -1.98
C VAL A 198 19.73 7.54 -1.62
N LEU A 199 19.07 7.38 -0.47
CA LEU A 199 18.23 8.42 0.12
C LEU A 199 18.97 9.09 1.30
N PRO A 200 19.37 10.36 1.17
CA PRO A 200 19.84 11.13 2.32
C PRO A 200 18.69 11.34 3.30
N SER A 201 18.91 11.03 4.58
CA SER A 201 17.94 11.22 5.68
C SER A 201 17.04 12.46 5.49
N PRO A 202 15.70 12.34 5.63
CA PRO A 202 14.94 11.26 6.27
C PRO A 202 14.90 9.95 5.45
N GLY A 203 14.71 8.82 6.16
CA GLY A 203 14.57 7.49 5.54
C GLY A 203 13.29 7.36 4.72
N GLY A 204 13.16 6.23 4.00
CA GLY A 204 11.98 5.93 3.18
C GLY A 204 10.67 5.88 3.96
N THR A 205 9.57 5.67 3.25
CA THR A 205 8.21 5.63 3.82
C THR A 205 8.10 4.67 5.01
N THR A 206 8.69 3.49 4.88
CA THR A 206 8.87 2.52 5.96
C THR A 206 10.33 2.05 6.00
N ALA A 207 10.67 1.15 6.92
CA ALA A 207 11.97 0.50 6.91
C ALA A 207 12.20 -0.29 5.60
N TYR A 208 11.14 -0.90 5.07
CA TYR A 208 11.17 -1.61 3.79
C TYR A 208 11.24 -0.61 2.63
N GLY A 209 10.36 0.39 2.56
CA GLY A 209 10.46 1.45 1.54
C GLY A 209 11.71 2.32 1.64
N GLY A 210 12.60 2.11 2.62
CA GLY A 210 13.91 2.73 2.69
C GLY A 210 15.01 1.97 1.96
N THR A 211 14.72 0.80 1.39
CA THR A 211 15.68 -0.01 0.63
C THR A 211 15.95 0.59 -0.73
N GLU A 212 14.90 0.84 -1.52
CA GLU A 212 14.96 1.25 -2.92
C GLU A 212 13.76 2.17 -3.26
N PRO A 213 13.89 3.08 -4.26
CA PRO A 213 12.84 4.07 -4.56
C PRO A 213 11.54 3.47 -5.08
N GLU A 214 11.58 2.32 -5.75
CA GLU A 214 10.42 1.60 -6.24
C GLU A 214 9.59 1.04 -5.08
N GLU A 215 10.25 0.58 -4.02
CA GLU A 215 9.62 0.11 -2.79
C GLU A 215 9.09 1.28 -1.96
N ASP A 216 9.84 2.38 -1.90
CA ASP A 216 9.39 3.62 -1.27
C ASP A 216 8.11 4.17 -1.94
N LEU A 217 8.06 4.11 -3.28
CA LEU A 217 6.89 4.48 -4.07
C LEU A 217 5.71 3.58 -3.72
N ALA A 218 5.88 2.26 -3.79
CA ALA A 218 4.82 1.31 -3.51
C ALA A 218 4.29 1.44 -2.07
N GLU A 219 5.18 1.63 -1.10
CA GLU A 219 4.81 1.90 0.30
C GLU A 219 4.09 3.25 0.45
N ALA A 220 4.54 4.32 -0.21
CA ALA A 220 3.86 5.61 -0.19
C ALA A 220 2.45 5.52 -0.76
N VAL A 221 2.28 4.88 -1.91
CA VAL A 221 0.98 4.64 -2.55
C VAL A 221 0.08 3.81 -1.63
N SER A 222 0.60 2.74 -1.03
CA SER A 222 -0.14 1.90 -0.09
C SER A 222 -0.59 2.70 1.14
N MET A 223 0.31 3.45 1.78
CA MET A 223 -0.03 4.24 2.96
C MET A 223 -1.05 5.35 2.67
N VAL A 224 -0.93 6.04 1.53
CA VAL A 224 -1.96 7.01 1.11
C VAL A 224 -3.30 6.30 0.86
N SER A 225 -3.30 5.16 0.15
CA SER A 225 -4.49 4.33 -0.13
C SER A 225 -5.21 3.87 1.14
N MET A 226 -4.47 3.64 2.21
CA MET A 226 -5.01 3.28 3.53
C MET A 226 -5.45 4.48 4.38
N GLY A 227 -5.32 5.71 3.87
CA GLY A 227 -5.70 6.94 4.57
C GLY A 227 -4.68 7.40 5.61
N TRP A 228 -3.41 6.99 5.47
CA TRP A 228 -2.31 7.24 6.40
C TRP A 228 -1.33 8.31 5.90
N ALA A 229 -1.77 9.21 5.04
CA ALA A 229 -0.95 10.30 4.50
C ALA A 229 -0.31 11.19 5.59
N THR A 230 -0.92 11.28 6.78
CA THR A 230 -0.37 11.99 7.96
C THR A 230 0.94 11.41 8.50
N GLN A 231 1.29 10.18 8.10
CA GLN A 231 2.54 9.53 8.48
C GLN A 231 3.68 9.78 7.47
N LEU A 232 3.37 10.42 6.34
CA LEU A 232 4.31 10.61 5.25
C LEU A 232 4.85 12.04 5.21
N SER A 233 6.01 12.20 4.59
CA SER A 233 6.51 13.53 4.20
C SER A 233 5.59 14.15 3.13
N ALA A 234 5.43 15.48 3.16
CA ALA A 234 4.60 16.20 2.18
C ALA A 234 4.95 15.90 0.71
N ASP A 235 6.24 15.73 0.39
CA ASP A 235 6.68 15.45 -0.99
C ASP A 235 6.17 14.09 -1.51
N ARG A 236 6.10 13.07 -0.64
CA ARG A 236 5.55 11.74 -0.98
C ARG A 236 4.04 11.80 -1.20
N VAL A 237 3.33 12.51 -0.31
CA VAL A 237 1.88 12.69 -0.45
C VAL A 237 1.57 13.42 -1.75
N ALA A 238 2.25 14.55 -2.00
CA ALA A 238 2.04 15.36 -3.20
C ALA A 238 2.32 14.57 -4.48
N TRP A 239 3.35 13.72 -4.49
CA TRP A 239 3.63 12.87 -5.65
C TRP A 239 2.52 11.84 -5.88
N VAL A 240 2.04 11.16 -4.83
CA VAL A 240 0.96 10.17 -4.97
C VAL A 240 -0.35 10.83 -5.43
N GLU A 241 -0.67 12.02 -4.91
CA GLU A 241 -1.85 12.78 -5.33
C GLU A 241 -1.80 13.16 -6.82
N ASP A 242 -0.65 13.64 -7.29
CA ASP A 242 -0.44 13.99 -8.70
C ASP A 242 -0.49 12.74 -9.59
N TRP A 243 0.17 11.66 -9.18
CA TRP A 243 0.26 10.43 -9.96
C TRP A 243 -1.09 9.70 -10.12
N LEU A 244 -1.90 9.67 -9.05
CA LEU A 244 -3.24 9.06 -9.08
C LEU A 244 -4.35 10.03 -9.54
N ASP A 245 -4.03 11.31 -9.75
CA ASP A 245 -5.01 12.40 -9.97
C ASP A 245 -6.12 12.37 -8.89
N LEU A 246 -5.71 12.20 -7.63
CA LEU A 246 -6.63 11.97 -6.52
C LEU A 246 -6.11 12.52 -5.19
N ASP A 247 -6.85 13.46 -4.61
CA ASP A 247 -6.52 14.06 -3.30
C ASP A 247 -6.50 13.02 -2.17
N ALA A 248 -5.49 13.08 -1.29
CA ALA A 248 -5.32 12.14 -0.18
C ALA A 248 -6.50 12.18 0.80
N ASP A 249 -7.13 13.33 0.99
CA ASP A 249 -8.35 13.47 1.80
C ASP A 249 -9.53 12.68 1.21
N ARG A 250 -9.62 12.60 -0.12
CA ARG A 250 -10.65 11.80 -0.80
C ARG A 250 -10.38 10.31 -0.60
N VAL A 251 -9.13 9.89 -0.73
CA VAL A 251 -8.70 8.51 -0.45
C VAL A 251 -8.97 8.10 0.99
N ALA A 252 -8.75 9.02 1.94
CA ALA A 252 -8.96 8.79 3.36
C ALA A 252 -10.43 8.66 3.79
N THR A 253 -11.38 8.94 2.89
CA THR A 253 -12.82 8.80 3.19
C THR A 253 -13.13 7.37 3.62
N GLY A 254 -13.82 7.23 4.75
CA GLY A 254 -14.15 5.92 5.32
C GLY A 254 -12.97 5.18 5.97
N LYS A 255 -11.75 5.72 6.02
CA LYS A 255 -10.56 5.03 6.55
C LYS A 255 -10.25 5.37 8.02
N PRO A 256 -9.58 4.47 8.77
CA PRO A 256 -9.04 4.78 10.11
C PRO A 256 -8.12 6.01 10.12
N TYR A 257 -8.23 6.87 11.13
CA TYR A 257 -7.38 8.06 11.28
C TYR A 257 -6.19 7.81 12.21
N ILE A 258 -4.97 8.02 11.72
CA ILE A 258 -3.76 7.82 12.51
C ILE A 258 -3.13 9.19 12.78
N PRO A 259 -3.03 9.63 14.05
CA PRO A 259 -2.38 10.90 14.39
C PRO A 259 -0.94 10.95 13.92
N ALA A 260 -0.48 12.12 13.49
CA ALA A 260 0.88 12.31 12.98
C ALA A 260 1.93 11.89 14.04
N GLY A 261 2.92 11.10 13.61
CA GLY A 261 3.99 10.60 14.48
C GLY A 261 3.61 9.42 15.37
N ALA A 262 2.39 8.89 15.25
CA ALA A 262 2.04 7.63 15.89
C ALA A 262 2.74 6.46 15.18
N ILE A 263 3.24 5.50 15.96
CA ILE A 263 4.09 4.42 15.45
C ILE A 263 3.24 3.14 15.37
N PRO A 264 3.21 2.43 14.23
CA PRO A 264 2.52 1.14 14.13
C PRO A 264 3.15 0.14 15.10
N THR A 265 2.31 -0.64 15.76
CA THR A 265 2.76 -1.65 16.73
C THR A 265 1.93 -2.93 16.63
N SER A 266 2.35 -3.95 17.37
CA SER A 266 1.63 -5.21 17.52
C SER A 266 1.45 -5.53 19.00
N SER A 267 0.46 -6.36 19.32
CA SER A 267 0.19 -6.81 20.67
C SER A 267 -0.20 -8.27 20.65
N GLU A 268 0.42 -9.09 21.50
CA GLU A 268 0.00 -10.48 21.74
C GLU A 268 -1.29 -10.56 22.58
N THR A 269 -1.75 -9.43 23.12
CA THR A 269 -2.98 -9.32 23.90
C THR A 269 -3.95 -8.38 23.21
N ASP A 270 -5.22 -8.74 23.16
CA ASP A 270 -6.28 -7.87 22.68
C ASP A 270 -6.35 -6.57 23.50
N LEU A 271 -5.91 -5.45 22.92
CA LEU A 271 -6.04 -4.11 23.51
C LEU A 271 -7.35 -3.46 23.05
N TYR A 272 -8.45 -4.17 23.29
CA TYR A 272 -9.82 -3.72 23.08
C TYR A 272 -10.80 -4.52 23.95
N ASP A 273 -12.02 -4.03 24.13
CA ASP A 273 -13.11 -4.74 24.79
C ASP A 273 -13.64 -5.87 23.90
N THR A 274 -12.98 -7.03 24.03
CA THR A 274 -13.32 -8.26 23.32
C THR A 274 -14.76 -8.70 23.53
N ARG A 275 -15.39 -8.41 24.68
CA ARG A 275 -16.79 -8.78 24.94
C ARG A 275 -17.73 -7.94 24.08
N THR A 276 -17.49 -6.62 24.06
CA THR A 276 -18.26 -5.69 23.24
C THR A 276 -18.07 -5.99 21.76
N VAL A 277 -16.83 -6.18 21.30
CA VAL A 277 -16.50 -6.52 19.90
C VAL A 277 -17.12 -7.85 19.47
N SER A 278 -17.04 -8.90 20.30
CA SER A 278 -17.68 -10.19 20.03
C SER A 278 -19.20 -10.08 19.93
N GLY A 279 -19.80 -9.15 20.69
CA GLY A 279 -21.24 -8.84 20.64
C GLY A 279 -21.70 -8.28 19.28
N PHE A 280 -20.79 -7.71 18.48
CA PHE A 280 -21.06 -7.27 17.12
C PHE A 280 -20.96 -8.39 16.08
N ALA A 281 -20.80 -9.65 16.51
CA ALA A 281 -20.66 -10.83 15.66
C ALA A 281 -19.39 -10.86 14.78
N ALA A 282 -18.35 -10.11 15.15
CA ALA A 282 -17.03 -10.23 14.54
C ALA A 282 -16.46 -11.63 14.86
N ARG A 283 -16.38 -12.49 13.82
CA ARG A 283 -15.85 -13.85 14.00
C ARG A 283 -14.33 -13.87 14.10
N ASN A 284 -13.66 -12.93 13.44
CA ASN A 284 -12.22 -12.71 13.46
C ASN A 284 -11.98 -11.19 13.47
N PRO A 285 -11.83 -10.56 14.64
CA PRO A 285 -11.47 -9.15 14.72
C PRO A 285 -10.10 -8.93 14.09
N GLU A 286 -9.94 -7.85 13.33
CA GLU A 286 -8.66 -7.42 12.77
C GLU A 286 -8.25 -6.13 13.50
N PRO A 287 -7.50 -6.26 14.61
CA PRO A 287 -7.04 -5.10 15.37
C PRO A 287 -5.80 -4.49 14.71
N LEU A 288 -5.82 -3.18 14.55
CA LEU A 288 -4.70 -2.36 14.16
C LEU A 288 -4.30 -1.49 15.36
N TYR A 289 -3.00 -1.46 15.68
CA TYR A 289 -2.48 -0.79 16.86
C TYR A 289 -1.46 0.30 16.51
N TRP A 290 -1.57 1.44 17.18
CA TRP A 290 -0.60 2.53 17.08
C TRP A 290 -0.27 3.10 18.45
N VAL A 291 0.98 3.54 18.63
CA VAL A 291 1.44 4.24 19.83
C VAL A 291 1.68 5.71 19.53
N ALA A 292 0.96 6.61 20.21
CA ALA A 292 1.17 8.04 20.15
C ALA A 292 1.99 8.51 21.38
N LEU A 293 3.29 8.71 21.18
CA LEU A 293 4.24 9.07 22.24
C LEU A 293 4.10 10.55 22.64
N GLY A 294 4.01 10.82 23.95
CA GLY A 294 3.93 12.19 24.49
C GLY A 294 2.64 12.93 24.15
N ALA A 295 1.64 12.24 23.62
CA ALA A 295 0.35 12.80 23.26
C ALA A 295 -0.58 12.93 24.49
N ASP A 296 -1.42 13.94 24.50
CA ASP A 296 -2.43 14.17 25.55
C ASP A 296 -3.70 13.37 25.25
N PHE A 297 -4.26 12.70 26.27
CA PHE A 297 -5.40 11.79 26.10
C PHE A 297 -6.64 12.50 25.53
N ASP A 298 -7.06 13.60 26.14
CA ASP A 298 -8.28 14.32 25.76
C ASP A 298 -8.16 14.93 24.37
N SER A 299 -6.99 15.50 24.07
CA SER A 299 -6.69 16.11 22.78
C SER A 299 -6.65 15.06 21.66
N THR A 300 -5.96 13.94 21.88
CA THR A 300 -5.84 12.84 20.89
C THR A 300 -7.19 12.21 20.60
N ARG A 301 -7.99 11.97 21.65
CA ARG A 301 -9.35 11.45 21.49
C ARG A 301 -10.24 12.42 20.69
N ALA A 302 -10.18 13.71 21.02
CA ALA A 302 -10.96 14.72 20.30
C ALA A 302 -10.53 14.85 18.82
N GLU A 303 -9.22 14.78 18.56
CA GLU A 303 -8.64 14.77 17.22
C GLU A 303 -9.13 13.57 16.40
N ILE A 304 -9.04 12.35 16.94
CA ILE A 304 -9.53 11.13 16.29
C ILE A 304 -11.03 11.25 15.99
N GLY A 305 -11.83 11.69 16.96
CA GLY A 305 -13.27 11.85 16.78
C GLY A 305 -13.63 12.85 15.67
N ALA A 306 -12.91 13.99 15.61
CA ALA A 306 -13.10 15.00 14.57
C ALA A 306 -12.67 14.48 13.20
N ALA A 307 -11.49 13.87 13.10
CA ALA A 307 -10.96 13.35 11.84
C ALA A 307 -11.81 12.21 11.26
N LEU A 308 -12.31 11.30 12.12
CA LEU A 308 -13.24 10.26 11.67
C LEU A 308 -14.55 10.85 11.14
N ALA A 309 -15.07 11.89 11.80
CA ALA A 309 -16.27 12.58 11.32
C ALA A 309 -16.03 13.28 9.97
N GLU A 310 -14.87 13.92 9.78
CA GLU A 310 -14.47 14.53 8.49
C GLU A 310 -14.36 13.47 7.38
N ARG A 311 -13.90 12.27 7.71
CA ARG A 311 -13.83 11.11 6.81
C ARG A 311 -15.17 10.40 6.61
N GLY A 312 -16.28 10.95 7.11
CA GLY A 312 -17.63 10.39 6.97
C GLY A 312 -17.89 9.15 7.82
N VAL A 313 -17.10 8.92 8.87
CA VAL A 313 -17.25 7.83 9.83
C VAL A 313 -17.88 8.37 11.12
N ALA A 314 -19.13 7.98 11.37
CA ALA A 314 -19.92 8.54 12.47
C ALA A 314 -19.84 7.67 13.73
N GLY A 315 -19.55 8.28 14.88
CA GLY A 315 -19.52 7.58 16.17
C GLY A 315 -19.24 8.54 17.31
N ALA A 316 -19.09 7.99 18.51
CA ALA A 316 -18.71 8.74 19.69
C ALA A 316 -17.91 7.84 20.64
N PHE A 317 -16.97 8.44 21.36
CA PHE A 317 -16.27 7.79 22.45
C PHE A 317 -17.10 7.80 23.73
N GLU A 318 -17.05 6.70 24.47
CA GLU A 318 -17.62 6.54 25.80
C GLU A 318 -16.57 5.97 26.75
N PRO A 319 -16.60 6.36 28.05
CA PRO A 319 -15.75 5.74 29.06
C PRO A 319 -16.02 4.24 29.19
N ILE A 320 -14.94 3.43 29.18
CA ILE A 320 -15.05 1.98 29.42
C ILE A 320 -14.59 1.69 30.86
N GLU A 321 -15.55 1.38 31.74
CA GLU A 321 -15.29 1.11 33.16
C GLU A 321 -14.71 -0.30 33.40
N ILE A 322 -13.53 -0.62 32.85
CA ILE A 322 -12.81 -1.87 33.16
C ILE A 322 -11.30 -1.66 33.11
N GLY A 323 -10.62 -1.87 34.25
CA GLY A 323 -9.16 -1.99 34.33
C GLY A 323 -8.49 -0.92 35.18
N THR A 324 -7.16 -1.00 35.26
CA THR A 324 -6.29 -0.01 35.93
C THR A 324 -5.77 1.07 35.00
N VAL A 325 -5.99 0.92 33.69
CA VAL A 325 -5.52 1.82 32.64
C VAL A 325 -6.74 2.61 32.15
N PRO A 326 -6.73 3.95 32.21
CA PRO A 326 -7.79 4.77 31.64
C PRO A 326 -7.94 4.49 30.15
N ARG A 327 -9.19 4.33 29.70
CA ARG A 327 -9.50 4.21 28.27
C ARG A 327 -10.91 4.68 27.95
N GLU A 328 -11.08 5.15 26.73
CA GLU A 328 -12.37 5.40 26.13
C GLU A 328 -12.46 4.64 24.81
N GLY A 329 -13.67 4.18 24.47
CA GLY A 329 -13.90 3.47 23.22
C GLY A 329 -15.28 3.72 22.66
N GLY A 330 -15.46 3.38 21.39
CA GLY A 330 -16.69 3.66 20.68
C GLY A 330 -16.80 2.91 19.37
N ARG A 331 -18.04 2.72 18.91
CA ARG A 331 -18.33 2.21 17.57
C ARG A 331 -18.50 3.38 16.60
N PHE A 332 -17.72 3.35 15.53
CA PHE A 332 -17.73 4.34 14.46
C PHE A 332 -18.16 3.65 13.16
N GLY A 333 -19.28 4.06 12.57
CA GLY A 333 -19.90 3.41 11.42
C GLY A 333 -19.72 4.19 10.13
N ARG A 334 -19.49 3.46 9.04
CA ARG A 334 -19.53 3.95 7.65
C ARG A 334 -20.93 3.75 7.05
N PRO A 335 -21.33 4.53 6.02
CA PRO A 335 -22.61 4.38 5.33
C PRO A 335 -22.81 3.03 4.62
N ASP A 336 -21.72 2.36 4.23
CA ASP A 336 -21.73 1.05 3.54
C ASP A 336 -21.91 -0.15 4.48
N GLY A 337 -21.99 0.09 5.79
CA GLY A 337 -22.21 -0.94 6.81
C GLY A 337 -20.94 -1.41 7.53
N VAL A 338 -19.75 -1.05 7.04
CA VAL A 338 -18.49 -1.30 7.76
C VAL A 338 -18.45 -0.44 9.02
N SER A 339 -17.87 -0.97 10.10
CA SER A 339 -17.67 -0.21 11.33
C SER A 339 -16.27 -0.42 11.89
N TYR A 340 -15.79 0.57 12.63
CA TYR A 340 -14.60 0.46 13.47
C TYR A 340 -15.03 0.47 14.92
N TRP A 341 -14.51 -0.47 15.71
CA TRP A 341 -14.42 -0.27 17.14
C TRP A 341 -13.10 0.41 17.43
N VAL A 342 -13.16 1.62 17.98
CA VAL A 342 -11.98 2.45 18.23
C VAL A 342 -11.79 2.58 19.74
N GLU A 343 -10.58 2.35 20.22
CA GLU A 343 -10.21 2.63 21.62
C GLU A 343 -8.95 3.50 21.70
N VAL A 344 -8.93 4.40 22.68
CA VAL A 344 -7.73 5.13 23.09
C VAL A 344 -7.44 4.72 24.53
N TRP A 345 -6.25 4.18 24.76
CA TRP A 345 -5.75 3.76 26.06
C TRP A 345 -4.65 4.70 26.52
N ASP A 346 -4.68 5.09 27.79
CA ASP A 346 -3.61 5.89 28.40
C ASP A 346 -2.70 5.04 29.26
N PHE A 347 -1.60 4.55 28.67
CA PHE A 347 -0.56 3.82 29.40
C PHE A 347 0.50 4.75 30.01
N SER A 348 0.37 6.07 29.84
CA SER A 348 1.35 7.05 30.33
C SER A 348 1.52 6.94 31.84
N GLY A 349 2.74 6.67 32.29
CA GLY A 349 3.02 6.45 33.72
C GLY A 349 2.37 5.19 34.33
N SER A 350 1.88 4.26 33.52
CA SER A 350 1.40 2.97 34.00
C SER A 350 2.54 2.15 34.61
N ALA A 351 2.26 1.43 35.70
CA ALA A 351 3.22 0.52 36.33
C ALA A 351 3.28 -0.86 35.63
N ILE A 352 2.66 -1.00 34.45
CA ILE A 352 2.60 -2.25 33.71
C ILE A 352 3.93 -2.47 33.01
N SER A 353 4.64 -3.54 33.39
CA SER A 353 5.91 -3.89 32.77
C SER A 353 5.73 -4.15 31.27
N GLY A 354 6.53 -3.46 30.45
CA GLY A 354 6.52 -3.62 28.99
C GLY A 354 5.41 -2.85 28.26
N ALA A 355 4.54 -2.13 28.98
CA ALA A 355 3.60 -1.22 28.34
C ALA A 355 4.32 -0.02 27.71
N PRO A 356 3.80 0.54 26.60
CA PRO A 356 4.35 1.74 26.00
C PRO A 356 4.19 2.94 26.94
N ASP A 357 5.17 3.86 26.92
CA ASP A 357 5.10 5.12 27.64
C ASP A 357 4.35 6.18 26.80
N GLY A 358 3.04 5.95 26.59
CA GLY A 358 2.19 6.82 25.79
C GLY A 358 0.79 6.27 25.58
N LEU A 359 0.07 6.86 24.64
CA LEU A 359 -1.28 6.42 24.29
C LEU A 359 -1.23 5.26 23.31
N VAL A 360 -2.06 4.24 23.52
CA VAL A 360 -2.30 3.20 22.51
C VAL A 360 -3.65 3.46 21.85
N ILE A 361 -3.64 3.54 20.53
CA ILE A 361 -4.84 3.68 19.71
C ILE A 361 -5.10 2.34 19.04
N THR A 362 -6.29 1.82 19.23
CA THR A 362 -6.73 0.54 18.64
C THR A 362 -7.88 0.80 17.69
N TYR A 363 -7.80 0.22 16.50
CA TYR A 363 -8.94 0.11 15.58
C TYR A 363 -9.22 -1.36 15.31
N VAL A 364 -10.41 -1.84 15.62
CA VAL A 364 -10.86 -3.17 15.21
C VAL A 364 -11.88 -3.01 14.10
N VAL A 365 -11.57 -3.54 12.92
CA VAL A 365 -12.48 -3.46 11.78
C VAL A 365 -13.58 -4.51 11.89
N LEU A 366 -14.82 -4.08 11.69
CA LEU A 366 -16.04 -4.87 11.81
C LEU A 366 -16.75 -4.88 10.46
N TRP A 367 -16.77 -6.05 9.81
CA TRP A 367 -17.29 -6.29 8.46
C TRP A 367 -18.62 -7.05 8.43
#